data_AF-A0A2E0U8V7-F1
#
_entry.id   AF-A0A2E0U8V7-F1
#
_cell.length_a   1.000
_cell.length_b   1.000
_cell.length_c   1.000
_cell.angle_alpha   90.00
_cell.angle_beta   90.00
_cell.angle_gamma   90.00
#
_symmetry.space_group_name_H-M   'P 1'
#
loop_
_entity.id
_entity.type
_entity.pdbx_description
1 polymer ?
#
loop_
_entity_poly.entity_id
_entity_poly.type
_entity_poly.pdbx_seq_one_letter_code
_entity_poly.pdbx_strand_id
1 'polypeptide(L)'
;MPHQRRVAGPSIFRLDIFISKYQLFMYYMNFWMFEMKYLSRVSQSVFALAILGLSACTSVPLTSLPRLQGLNPTQMDFSEVRVALRVQEGFRLEKDTVTLSMDLTNETQWLDLSEQFTLDIRQRDDDPFLNRQAKPGFTIYEFQIRPEDATRARKLQAVVADLKRRSESGETPKEKHSFSLSVNFKPCLEKGANPFRNARVTVYLRPDPADAYFKLVKERKFDMAGDTIGQIKTCAGD
;
A
#
# COMPACT_ATOMS: atom_id res chain seq x y z
N MET A 1 13.92 13.56 36.90
CA MET A 1 13.62 12.39 36.06
C MET A 1 12.15 12.01 36.24
N PRO A 2 11.33 12.08 35.18
CA PRO A 2 10.10 11.28 35.14
C PRO A 2 10.03 10.38 33.90
N HIS A 3 9.51 9.18 34.13
CA HIS A 3 9.22 8.12 33.19
C HIS A 3 8.34 8.55 32.01
N GLN A 4 8.83 8.35 30.79
CA GLN A 4 8.04 8.49 29.56
C GLN A 4 7.28 7.18 29.30
N ARG A 5 5.95 7.21 29.44
CA ARG A 5 5.06 6.09 29.08
C ARG A 5 5.08 5.89 27.57
N ARG A 6 5.32 4.66 27.12
CA ARG A 6 5.03 4.25 25.73
C ARG A 6 3.53 4.32 25.50
N VAL A 7 3.10 5.26 24.67
CA VAL A 7 1.76 5.25 24.08
C VAL A 7 1.82 4.30 22.88
N ALA A 8 1.01 3.25 22.91
CA ALA A 8 0.79 2.41 21.74
C ALA A 8 0.08 3.24 20.66
N GLY A 9 0.75 3.42 19.51
CA GLY A 9 0.20 4.09 18.33
C GLY A 9 -0.78 3.21 17.54
N PRO A 10 -1.53 3.81 16.61
CA PRO A 10 -2.65 3.17 15.89
C PRO A 10 -2.16 2.06 14.95
N SER A 11 -3.07 1.14 14.59
CA SER A 11 -2.81 0.01 13.69
C SER A 11 -2.18 0.45 12.37
N ILE A 12 -0.87 0.20 12.27
CA ILE A 12 -0.04 0.49 11.11
C ILE A 12 -0.20 -0.68 10.14
N PHE A 13 -0.86 -0.48 9.00
CA PHE A 13 -0.69 -1.40 7.86
C PHE A 13 0.52 -0.94 7.05
N ARG A 14 1.71 -1.33 7.52
CA ARG A 14 2.96 -1.21 6.77
C ARG A 14 2.93 -2.28 5.68
N LEU A 15 2.67 -1.88 4.43
CA LEU A 15 2.83 -2.78 3.30
C LEU A 15 4.30 -2.66 2.84
N ASP A 16 5.19 -3.37 3.52
CA ASP A 16 6.58 -3.51 3.06
C ASP A 16 6.54 -4.29 1.73
N ILE A 17 6.56 -3.57 0.62
CA ILE A 17 6.71 -4.17 -0.71
C ILE A 17 8.17 -4.60 -0.83
N PHE A 18 8.48 -5.79 -0.33
CA PHE A 18 9.78 -6.43 -0.43
C PHE A 18 10.00 -6.90 -1.89
N ILE A 19 10.36 -5.99 -2.79
CA ILE A 19 10.85 -6.37 -4.14
C ILE A 19 12.34 -6.73 -4.02
N SER A 20 12.64 -7.80 -3.29
CA SER A 20 14.01 -8.30 -3.20
C SER A 20 14.01 -9.81 -2.97
N LYS A 21 14.44 -10.54 -4.01
CA LYS A 21 14.95 -11.94 -3.97
C LYS A 21 14.00 -13.14 -4.02
N TYR A 22 12.90 -13.14 -4.79
CA TYR A 22 12.22 -14.41 -5.12
C TYR A 22 12.69 -15.13 -6.39
N GLN A 23 13.53 -14.51 -7.23
CA GLN A 23 14.00 -15.16 -8.47
C GLN A 23 15.28 -15.99 -8.35
N LEU A 24 16.10 -15.80 -7.31
CA LEU A 24 17.32 -16.61 -7.11
C LEU A 24 17.10 -17.87 -6.27
N PHE A 25 16.04 -17.91 -5.45
CA PHE A 25 15.76 -19.06 -4.59
C PHE A 25 15.20 -20.27 -5.36
N MET A 26 14.45 -20.04 -6.45
CA MET A 26 13.95 -21.15 -7.29
C MET A 26 15.03 -21.79 -8.16
N TYR A 27 16.12 -21.07 -8.50
CA TYR A 27 17.18 -21.64 -9.33
C TYR A 27 18.16 -22.52 -8.54
N TYR A 28 18.36 -22.24 -7.24
CA TYR A 28 19.22 -23.07 -6.37
C TYR A 28 18.55 -24.36 -5.88
N MET A 29 17.22 -24.42 -5.81
CA MET A 29 16.51 -25.63 -5.36
C MET A 29 16.44 -26.75 -6.41
N ASN A 30 16.66 -26.45 -7.69
CA ASN A 30 16.70 -27.49 -8.73
C ASN A 30 18.04 -28.25 -8.77
N PHE A 31 19.12 -27.70 -8.22
CA PHE A 31 20.43 -28.36 -8.22
C PHE A 31 20.59 -29.38 -7.07
N TRP A 32 19.83 -29.24 -5.98
CA TRP A 32 19.84 -30.19 -4.86
C TRP A 32 18.88 -31.38 -5.04
N MET A 33 18.15 -31.45 -6.15
CA MET A 33 17.07 -32.43 -6.36
C MET A 33 17.52 -33.70 -7.11
N PHE A 34 18.81 -34.02 -7.12
CA PHE A 34 19.34 -35.20 -7.83
C PHE A 34 19.99 -36.28 -6.94
N GLU A 35 20.10 -36.07 -5.62
CA GLU A 35 20.92 -36.95 -4.75
C GLU A 35 20.27 -37.31 -3.40
N MET A 36 18.94 -37.47 -3.32
CA MET A 36 18.33 -38.06 -2.11
C MET A 36 17.18 -39.02 -2.43
N LYS A 37 17.53 -40.27 -2.73
CA LYS A 37 16.62 -41.44 -2.80
C LYS A 37 16.40 -42.12 -1.43
N TYR A 38 16.62 -41.42 -0.33
CA TYR A 38 16.46 -41.95 1.03
C TYR A 38 15.74 -40.91 1.87
N LEU A 39 14.60 -41.26 2.48
CA LEU A 39 13.72 -40.48 3.39
C LEU A 39 12.29 -40.22 2.84
N SER A 40 11.59 -41.28 2.42
CA SER A 40 10.23 -41.24 1.83
C SER A 40 9.06 -41.15 2.82
N ARG A 41 9.26 -40.87 4.12
CA ARG A 41 8.15 -40.78 5.09
C ARG A 41 8.05 -39.50 5.92
N VAL A 42 9.10 -38.69 6.00
CA VAL A 42 9.08 -37.42 6.77
C VAL A 42 8.78 -36.21 5.86
N SER A 43 8.97 -36.36 4.55
CA SER A 43 8.84 -35.30 3.54
C SER A 43 7.39 -34.83 3.30
N GLN A 44 6.39 -35.70 3.43
CA GLN A 44 4.98 -35.33 3.16
C GLN A 44 4.41 -34.34 4.18
N SER A 45 4.88 -34.36 5.44
CA SER A 45 4.35 -33.49 6.49
C SER A 45 4.90 -32.06 6.41
N VAL A 46 6.11 -31.86 5.89
CA VAL A 46 6.73 -30.53 5.74
C VAL A 46 6.13 -29.76 4.56
N PHE A 47 5.77 -30.47 3.49
CA PHE A 47 5.17 -29.86 2.30
C PHE A 47 3.75 -29.32 2.56
N ALA A 48 2.95 -30.01 3.40
CA ALA A 48 1.62 -29.54 3.79
C ALA A 48 1.67 -28.27 4.66
N LEU A 49 2.70 -28.12 5.50
CA LEU A 49 2.88 -26.93 6.35
C LEU A 49 3.33 -25.71 5.54
N ALA A 50 4.13 -25.91 4.49
CA ALA A 50 4.59 -24.84 3.60
C ALA A 50 3.46 -24.24 2.74
N ILE A 51 2.47 -25.04 2.33
CA ILE A 51 1.33 -24.58 1.52
C ILE A 51 0.36 -23.72 2.35
N LEU A 52 0.19 -24.00 3.64
CA LEU A 52 -0.67 -23.21 4.53
C LEU A 52 -0.10 -21.81 4.83
N GLY A 53 1.23 -21.65 4.82
CA GLY A 53 1.91 -20.37 5.04
C GLY A 53 1.81 -19.36 3.88
N LEU A 54 1.46 -19.80 2.67
CA LEU A 54 1.42 -18.94 1.48
C LEU A 54 0.11 -18.15 1.33
N SER A 55 -0.91 -18.43 2.14
CA SER A 55 -2.23 -17.79 2.01
C SER A 55 -2.29 -16.35 2.55
N ALA A 56 -1.29 -15.92 3.34
CA ALA A 56 -1.29 -14.62 4.01
C ALA A 56 -0.85 -13.42 3.13
N CYS A 57 -0.16 -13.64 2.01
CA CYS A 57 0.44 -12.56 1.21
C CYS A 57 -0.43 -12.04 0.02
N THR A 58 -1.74 -12.30 0.01
CA THR A 58 -2.60 -12.06 -1.18
C THR A 58 -3.29 -10.68 -1.24
N SER A 59 -2.77 -9.66 -0.54
CA SER A 59 -3.41 -8.33 -0.49
C SER A 59 -3.32 -7.56 -1.82
N VAL A 60 -2.22 -7.73 -2.56
CA VAL A 60 -1.99 -7.10 -3.86
C VAL A 60 -2.47 -8.03 -4.99
N PRO A 61 -3.25 -7.55 -5.97
CA PRO A 61 -3.58 -8.34 -7.15
C PRO A 61 -2.34 -8.73 -7.97
N LEU A 62 -2.29 -9.96 -8.45
CA LEU A 62 -1.23 -10.40 -9.38
C LEU A 62 -1.23 -9.57 -10.67
N THR A 63 -2.39 -9.10 -11.10
CA THR A 63 -2.54 -8.25 -12.30
C THR A 63 -1.96 -6.85 -12.13
N SER A 64 -1.73 -6.40 -10.90
CA SER A 64 -1.11 -5.09 -10.61
C SER A 64 0.39 -5.16 -10.38
N LEU A 65 0.96 -6.35 -10.15
CA LEU A 65 2.41 -6.50 -9.95
C LEU A 65 3.24 -5.99 -11.14
N PRO A 66 2.90 -6.30 -12.41
CA PRO A 66 3.65 -5.75 -13.55
C PRO A 66 3.58 -4.23 -13.62
N ARG A 67 2.43 -3.63 -13.27
CA ARG A 67 2.30 -2.17 -13.23
C ARG A 67 3.14 -1.54 -12.12
N LEU A 68 3.17 -2.16 -10.94
CA LEU A 68 4.01 -1.73 -9.83
C LEU A 68 5.51 -1.84 -10.16
N GLN A 69 5.93 -2.94 -10.80
CA GLN A 69 7.31 -3.13 -11.25
C GLN A 69 7.71 -2.17 -12.38
N GLY A 70 6.76 -1.79 -13.23
CA GLY A 70 6.95 -0.81 -14.28
C GLY A 70 6.98 0.65 -13.80
N LEU A 71 6.62 0.93 -12.55
CA LEU A 71 6.71 2.28 -12.00
C LEU A 71 8.18 2.70 -11.94
N ASN A 72 8.48 3.84 -12.56
CA ASN A 72 9.77 4.49 -12.43
C ASN A 72 9.65 5.70 -11.51
N PRO A 73 9.88 5.54 -10.19
CA PRO A 73 9.67 6.62 -9.22
C PRO A 73 10.59 7.83 -9.46
N THR A 74 11.64 7.70 -10.29
CA THR A 74 12.52 8.83 -10.63
C THR A 74 11.96 9.71 -11.74
N GLN A 75 10.97 9.26 -12.49
CA GLN A 75 10.35 10.00 -13.61
C GLN A 75 8.91 10.43 -13.31
N MET A 76 8.29 9.87 -12.28
CA MET A 76 6.93 10.20 -11.86
C MET A 76 6.90 11.50 -11.05
N ASP A 77 6.02 12.46 -11.37
CA ASP A 77 5.75 13.59 -10.46
C ASP A 77 4.88 13.10 -9.29
N PHE A 78 5.48 12.97 -8.11
CA PHE A 78 4.77 12.48 -6.92
C PHE A 78 3.60 13.37 -6.52
N SER A 79 3.62 14.67 -6.86
CA SER A 79 2.52 15.59 -6.58
C SER A 79 1.26 15.32 -7.40
N GLU A 80 1.39 14.60 -8.51
CA GLU A 80 0.28 14.27 -9.41
C GLU A 80 -0.32 12.88 -9.14
N VAL A 81 0.22 12.15 -8.16
CA VAL A 81 -0.30 10.84 -7.76
C VAL A 81 -1.74 10.99 -7.26
N ARG A 82 -2.63 10.13 -7.80
CA ARG A 82 -4.03 10.06 -7.38
C ARG A 82 -4.37 8.71 -6.79
N VAL A 83 -5.26 8.74 -5.82
CA VAL A 83 -5.78 7.56 -5.14
C VAL A 83 -7.28 7.57 -5.27
N ALA A 84 -7.87 6.42 -5.63
CA ALA A 84 -9.31 6.24 -5.56
C ALA A 84 -9.66 5.13 -4.58
N LEU A 85 -10.68 5.35 -3.77
CA LEU A 85 -11.16 4.41 -2.77
C LEU A 85 -12.60 4.05 -3.10
N ARG A 86 -12.87 2.77 -3.36
CA ARG A 86 -14.25 2.25 -3.45
C ARG A 86 -14.64 1.71 -2.09
N VAL A 87 -15.59 2.37 -1.45
CA VAL A 87 -16.03 2.14 -0.08
C VAL A 87 -17.47 1.64 -0.10
N GLN A 88 -17.78 0.67 0.76
CA GLN A 88 -19.14 0.20 0.93
C GLN A 88 -20.06 1.28 1.54
N GLU A 89 -21.30 1.36 1.08
CA GLU A 89 -22.34 2.24 1.66
C GLU A 89 -22.54 1.99 3.17
N GLY A 90 -22.96 3.05 3.88
CA GLY A 90 -22.95 3.11 5.34
C GLY A 90 -21.64 3.60 5.92
N PHE A 91 -20.60 3.77 5.09
CA PHE A 91 -19.31 4.34 5.45
C PHE A 91 -18.93 5.46 4.49
N ARG A 92 -18.55 6.62 5.04
CA ARG A 92 -18.15 7.79 4.26
C ARG A 92 -16.70 8.16 4.57
N LEU A 93 -15.98 8.63 3.57
CA LEU A 93 -14.67 9.24 3.75
C LEU A 93 -14.85 10.74 3.78
N GLU A 94 -14.38 11.37 4.86
CA GLU A 94 -14.40 12.82 5.01
C GLU A 94 -13.07 13.43 4.54
N LYS A 95 -13.06 14.75 4.40
CA LYS A 95 -11.82 15.50 4.21
C LYS A 95 -10.82 15.14 5.31
N ASP A 96 -9.54 15.09 4.97
CA ASP A 96 -8.42 14.88 5.91
C ASP A 96 -8.38 13.49 6.55
N THR A 97 -9.24 12.56 6.11
CA THR A 97 -9.28 11.20 6.66
C THR A 97 -8.41 10.20 5.92
N VAL A 98 -7.88 10.59 4.75
CA VAL A 98 -7.07 9.72 3.88
C VAL A 98 -5.67 10.30 3.78
N THR A 99 -4.67 9.43 3.93
CA THR A 99 -3.26 9.78 3.80
C THR A 99 -2.54 8.78 2.91
N LEU A 100 -1.62 9.28 2.08
CA LEU A 100 -0.66 8.48 1.32
C LEU A 100 0.70 8.56 2.02
N SER A 101 1.26 7.41 2.39
CA SER A 101 2.64 7.34 2.86
C SER A 101 3.54 6.78 1.76
N MET A 102 4.69 7.42 1.59
CA MET A 102 5.76 7.04 0.69
C MET A 102 7.00 6.77 1.53
N ASP A 103 7.48 5.53 1.53
CA ASP A 103 8.66 5.15 2.29
C ASP A 103 9.78 4.71 1.35
N LEU A 104 10.98 5.21 1.62
CA LEU A 104 12.21 4.85 0.94
C LEU A 104 13.18 4.31 1.99
N THR A 105 13.50 3.03 1.88
CA THR A 105 14.46 2.37 2.77
C THR A 105 15.66 1.89 1.99
N ASN A 106 16.82 2.02 2.62
CA ASN A 106 18.06 1.39 2.19
C ASN A 106 18.81 0.88 3.42
N GLU A 107 18.89 -0.45 3.53
CA GLU A 107 19.52 -1.14 4.66
C GLU A 107 21.05 -0.96 4.70
N THR A 108 21.68 -0.68 3.56
CA THR A 108 23.15 -0.56 3.45
C THR A 108 23.64 0.83 3.90
N GLN A 109 22.86 1.87 3.61
CA GLN A 109 23.16 3.27 3.98
C GLN A 109 22.45 3.75 5.24
N TRP A 110 21.69 2.88 5.92
CA TRP A 110 20.84 3.25 7.07
C TRP A 110 19.89 4.41 6.75
N LEU A 111 19.47 4.50 5.49
CA LEU A 111 18.50 5.49 5.05
C LEU A 111 17.10 4.95 5.29
N ASP A 112 16.33 5.64 6.11
CA ASP A 112 14.90 5.43 6.30
C ASP A 112 14.20 6.78 6.16
N LEU A 113 13.62 7.02 4.99
CA LEU A 113 12.89 8.24 4.67
C LEU A 113 11.41 7.87 4.53
N SER A 114 10.58 8.43 5.40
CA SER A 114 9.13 8.23 5.37
C SER A 114 8.45 9.59 5.30
N GLU A 115 7.65 9.78 4.25
CA GLU A 115 6.85 10.98 4.03
C GLU A 115 5.38 10.61 3.99
N GLN A 116 4.56 11.38 4.72
CA GLN A 116 3.11 11.21 4.74
C GLN A 116 2.42 12.46 4.18
N PHE A 117 1.49 12.25 3.27
CA PHE A 117 0.71 13.28 2.60
C PHE A 117 -0.76 13.08 2.93
N THR A 118 -1.40 14.08 3.52
CA THR A 118 -2.86 14.09 3.62
C THR A 118 -3.43 14.32 2.23
N LEU A 119 -4.52 13.64 1.89
CA LEU A 119 -5.15 13.76 0.58
C LEU A 119 -6.45 14.54 0.68
N ASP A 120 -6.71 15.37 -0.33
CA ASP A 120 -7.97 16.08 -0.50
C ASP A 120 -8.90 15.32 -1.43
N ILE A 121 -10.19 15.30 -1.08
CA ILE A 121 -11.25 14.80 -1.96
C ILE A 121 -11.31 15.69 -3.19
N ARG A 122 -11.30 15.06 -4.36
CA ARG A 122 -11.47 15.70 -5.66
C ARG A 122 -12.84 15.35 -6.21
N GLN A 123 -13.39 16.24 -7.04
CA GLN A 123 -14.47 15.86 -7.94
C GLN A 123 -14.03 14.69 -8.82
N ARG A 124 -14.88 13.67 -8.90
CA ARG A 124 -14.62 12.47 -9.71
C ARG A 124 -14.52 12.86 -11.19
N ASP A 125 -13.42 12.47 -11.84
CA ASP A 125 -13.27 12.63 -13.29
C ASP A 125 -14.02 11.47 -13.99
N ASP A 126 -14.40 11.67 -15.26
CA ASP A 126 -14.98 10.59 -16.07
C ASP A 126 -13.89 9.59 -16.52
N ASP A 127 -13.42 8.76 -15.58
CA ASP A 127 -12.38 7.76 -15.83
C ASP A 127 -12.98 6.39 -16.24
N PRO A 128 -12.71 5.88 -17.46
CA PRO A 128 -13.29 4.62 -17.94
C PRO A 128 -12.93 3.41 -17.08
N PHE A 129 -11.76 3.40 -16.44
CA PHE A 129 -11.37 2.31 -15.55
C PHE A 129 -12.21 2.34 -14.28
N LEU A 130 -12.32 3.49 -13.59
CA LEU A 130 -13.12 3.63 -12.37
C LEU A 130 -14.60 3.40 -12.62
N ASN A 131 -15.12 3.81 -13.79
CA ASN A 131 -16.50 3.55 -14.19
C ASN A 131 -16.80 2.05 -14.27
N ARG A 132 -15.90 1.25 -14.84
CA ARG A 132 -16.01 -0.22 -14.83
C ARG A 132 -15.87 -0.84 -13.43
N GLN A 133 -15.35 -0.11 -12.45
CA GLN A 133 -15.27 -0.55 -11.06
C GLN A 133 -16.50 -0.15 -10.22
N ALA A 134 -17.45 0.62 -10.76
CA ALA A 134 -18.68 0.93 -10.05
C ALA A 134 -19.44 -0.35 -9.68
N LYS A 135 -20.02 -0.39 -8.49
CA LYS A 135 -20.72 -1.55 -7.95
C LYS A 135 -21.88 -1.08 -7.05
N PRO A 136 -23.08 -1.66 -7.15
CA PRO A 136 -24.19 -1.32 -6.24
C PRO A 136 -23.81 -1.52 -4.78
N GLY A 137 -24.21 -0.59 -3.91
CA GLY A 137 -23.85 -0.63 -2.49
C GLY A 137 -22.45 -0.09 -2.18
N PHE A 138 -21.81 0.61 -3.13
CA PHE A 138 -20.47 1.19 -2.98
C PHE A 138 -20.35 2.56 -3.65
N THR A 139 -19.59 3.44 -3.00
CA THR A 139 -19.22 4.77 -3.52
C THR A 139 -17.72 4.82 -3.82
N ILE A 140 -17.34 5.45 -4.93
CA ILE A 140 -15.94 5.68 -5.29
C ILE A 140 -15.60 7.14 -5.00
N TYR A 141 -14.61 7.35 -4.14
CA TYR A 141 -14.04 8.65 -3.83
C TYR A 141 -12.67 8.78 -4.51
N GLU A 142 -12.42 9.91 -5.17
CA GLU A 142 -11.11 10.24 -5.73
C GLU A 142 -10.40 11.25 -4.85
N PHE A 143 -9.09 11.05 -4.70
CA PHE A 143 -8.22 11.83 -3.85
C PHE A 143 -6.95 12.21 -4.59
N GLN A 144 -6.42 13.38 -4.26
CA GLN A 144 -5.14 13.88 -4.75
C GLN A 144 -4.30 14.41 -3.59
N ILE A 145 -2.98 14.45 -3.76
CA ILE A 145 -2.11 15.17 -2.82
C ILE A 145 -2.55 16.63 -2.77
N ARG A 146 -2.56 17.21 -1.57
CA ARG A 146 -2.96 18.60 -1.42
C ARG A 146 -2.00 19.53 -2.16
N PRO A 147 -2.50 20.61 -2.79
CA PRO A 147 -1.64 21.54 -3.52
C PRO A 147 -0.50 22.12 -2.68
N GLU A 148 -0.73 22.38 -1.39
CA GLU A 148 0.32 22.87 -0.47
C GLU A 148 1.47 21.88 -0.27
N ASP A 149 1.22 20.59 -0.41
CA ASP A 149 2.20 19.51 -0.26
C ASP A 149 2.94 19.18 -1.55
N ALA A 150 2.52 19.74 -2.69
CA ALA A 150 3.09 19.42 -4.01
C ALA A 150 4.62 19.65 -4.07
N THR A 151 5.10 20.75 -3.46
CA THR A 151 6.54 21.04 -3.39
C THR A 151 7.29 20.00 -2.58
N ARG A 152 6.70 19.51 -1.47
CA ARG A 152 7.30 18.47 -0.62
C ARG A 152 7.34 17.13 -1.35
N ALA A 153 6.27 16.78 -2.07
CA ALA A 153 6.22 15.57 -2.90
C ALA A 153 7.28 15.60 -4.02
N ARG A 154 7.46 16.72 -4.72
CA ARG A 154 8.51 16.87 -5.74
C ARG A 154 9.92 16.81 -5.15
N LYS A 155 10.14 17.35 -3.95
CA LYS A 155 11.43 17.19 -3.25
C LYS A 155 11.75 15.74 -2.94
N LEU A 156 10.76 14.96 -2.49
CA LEU A 156 10.93 13.52 -2.27
C LEU A 156 11.31 12.79 -3.57
N GLN A 157 10.61 13.11 -4.68
CA GLN A 157 10.94 12.57 -6.00
C GLN A 157 12.38 12.88 -6.41
N ALA A 158 12.84 14.12 -6.20
CA ALA A 158 14.21 14.52 -6.50
C ALA A 158 15.25 13.74 -5.67
N VAL A 159 14.96 13.47 -4.38
CA VAL A 159 15.81 12.63 -3.52
C VAL A 159 15.89 11.20 -4.06
N VAL A 160 14.76 10.61 -4.44
CA VAL A 160 14.72 9.25 -5.03
C VAL A 160 15.50 9.20 -6.35
N ALA A 161 15.34 10.21 -7.21
CA ALA A 161 16.08 10.31 -8.47
C ALA A 161 17.58 10.46 -8.27
N ASP A 162 17.99 11.28 -7.32
CA ASP A 162 19.40 11.49 -6.98
C ASP A 162 20.07 10.21 -6.45
N LEU A 163 19.40 9.49 -5.55
CA LEU A 163 19.91 8.23 -5.00
C LEU A 163 20.10 7.17 -6.09
N LYS A 164 19.13 7.03 -7.00
CA LYS A 164 19.24 6.11 -8.14
C LYS A 164 20.43 6.47 -9.04
N ARG A 165 20.59 7.75 -9.37
CA ARG A 165 21.71 8.24 -10.19
C ARG A 165 23.08 7.97 -9.55
N ARG A 166 23.22 8.18 -8.24
CA ARG A 166 24.46 7.88 -7.49
C ARG A 166 24.78 6.38 -7.47
N SER A 167 23.75 5.53 -7.41
CA SER A 167 23.92 4.08 -7.50
C SER A 167 24.30 3.60 -8.90
N GLU A 168 23.75 4.22 -9.96
CA GLU A 168 24.04 3.88 -11.35
C GLU A 168 25.42 4.35 -11.82
N SER A 169 25.88 5.51 -11.34
CA SER A 169 27.21 6.07 -11.64
C SER A 169 28.36 5.36 -10.90
N GLY A 170 28.05 4.54 -9.90
CA GLY A 170 29.05 3.86 -9.08
C GLY A 170 29.69 4.73 -8.00
N GLU A 171 29.18 5.95 -7.77
CA GLU A 171 29.56 6.81 -6.65
C GLU A 171 29.22 6.17 -5.31
N THR A 172 28.10 5.45 -5.26
CA THR A 172 27.73 4.58 -4.16
C THR A 172 27.68 3.13 -4.64
N PRO A 173 27.87 2.13 -3.77
CA PRO A 173 27.65 0.74 -4.14
C PRO A 173 26.29 0.54 -4.82
N LYS A 174 26.18 -0.48 -5.69
CA LYS A 174 24.90 -0.89 -6.27
C LYS A 174 24.01 -1.44 -5.16
N GLU A 175 23.27 -0.54 -4.54
CA GLU A 175 22.48 -0.81 -3.35
C GLU A 175 21.02 -1.02 -3.70
N LYS A 176 20.37 -1.82 -2.87
CA LYS A 176 18.96 -2.11 -3.01
C LYS A 176 18.18 -1.07 -2.24
N HIS A 177 17.65 -0.10 -2.95
CA HIS A 177 16.63 0.79 -2.44
C HIS A 177 15.27 0.11 -2.54
N SER A 178 14.49 0.14 -1.47
CA SER A 178 13.08 -0.28 -1.48
C SER A 178 12.21 0.95 -1.42
N PHE A 179 11.23 1.05 -2.30
CA PHE A 179 10.23 2.11 -2.30
C PHE A 179 8.85 1.49 -2.08
N SER A 180 8.13 1.95 -1.06
CA SER A 180 6.77 1.50 -0.75
C SER A 180 5.78 2.65 -0.76
N LEU A 181 4.56 2.31 -1.18
CA LEU A 181 3.40 3.18 -1.18
C LEU A 181 2.32 2.54 -0.32
N SER A 182 1.81 3.27 0.66
CA SER A 182 0.69 2.81 1.48
C SER A 182 -0.40 3.88 1.59
N VAL A 183 -1.65 3.45 1.56
CA VAL A 183 -2.82 4.32 1.70
C VAL A 183 -3.49 3.98 3.02
N ASN A 184 -3.56 4.96 3.91
CA ASN A 184 -4.27 4.87 5.17
C ASN A 184 -5.52 5.72 5.10
N PHE A 185 -6.62 5.25 5.71
CA PHE A 185 -7.88 5.97 5.70
C PHE A 185 -8.67 5.68 6.98
N LYS A 186 -9.47 6.64 7.43
CA LYS A 186 -10.33 6.54 8.60
C LYS A 186 -11.77 6.93 8.24
N PRO A 187 -12.60 5.99 7.77
CA PRO A 187 -13.97 6.35 7.40
C PRO A 187 -14.80 6.59 8.65
N CYS A 188 -15.85 7.39 8.49
CA CYS A 188 -16.88 7.59 9.48
C CYS A 188 -18.11 6.73 9.15
N LEU A 189 -18.89 6.37 10.17
CA LEU A 189 -20.14 5.65 10.04
C LEU A 189 -21.28 6.63 9.70
N GLU A 190 -22.03 6.35 8.64
CA GLU A 190 -23.21 7.15 8.31
C GLU A 190 -24.33 6.95 9.35
N LYS A 191 -25.18 7.96 9.49
CA LYS A 191 -26.29 7.92 10.45
C LYS A 191 -27.23 6.74 10.12
N GLY A 192 -27.44 5.86 11.09
CA GLY A 192 -28.29 4.68 10.95
C GLY A 192 -27.62 3.46 10.32
N ALA A 193 -26.34 3.55 9.92
CA ALA A 193 -25.59 2.39 9.46
C ALA A 193 -25.20 1.47 10.63
N ASN A 194 -24.95 0.18 10.32
CA ASN A 194 -24.61 -0.82 11.35
C ASN A 194 -23.12 -0.71 11.77
N PRO A 195 -22.82 -0.32 13.02
CA PRO A 195 -21.45 -0.19 13.52
C PRO A 195 -20.68 -1.52 13.61
N PHE A 196 -21.39 -2.65 13.66
CA PHE A 196 -20.81 -3.99 13.76
C PHE A 196 -20.56 -4.64 12.40
N ARG A 197 -20.88 -3.94 11.31
CA ARG A 197 -20.60 -4.42 9.96
C ARG A 197 -19.15 -4.07 9.61
N ASN A 198 -18.38 -5.06 9.15
CA ASN A 198 -17.04 -4.78 8.64
C ASN A 198 -17.18 -3.98 7.35
N ALA A 199 -16.50 -2.84 7.31
CA ALA A 199 -16.48 -2.01 6.13
C ALA A 199 -15.58 -2.66 5.06
N ARG A 200 -15.94 -2.47 3.80
CA ARG A 200 -15.21 -3.04 2.66
C ARG A 200 -14.65 -1.95 1.78
N VAL A 201 -13.34 -2.00 1.55
CA VAL A 201 -12.63 -1.01 0.75
C VAL A 201 -11.75 -1.69 -0.30
N THR A 202 -11.73 -1.10 -1.49
CA THR A 202 -10.75 -1.39 -2.55
C THR A 202 -9.95 -0.13 -2.83
N VAL A 203 -8.63 -0.24 -2.96
CA VAL A 203 -7.73 0.88 -3.23
C VAL A 203 -7.26 0.82 -4.68
N TYR A 204 -7.40 1.93 -5.40
CA TYR A 204 -6.86 2.14 -6.73
C TYR A 204 -5.83 3.27 -6.71
N LEU A 205 -4.79 3.14 -7.52
CA LEU A 205 -3.71 4.10 -7.64
C LEU A 205 -3.59 4.54 -9.10
N ARG A 206 -3.33 5.83 -9.30
CA ARG A 206 -2.91 6.38 -10.59
C ARG A 206 -1.62 7.18 -10.37
N PRO A 207 -0.47 6.66 -10.81
CA PRO A 207 0.84 7.24 -10.55
C PRO A 207 1.10 8.51 -11.36
N ASP A 208 0.60 8.56 -12.60
CA ASP A 208 0.79 9.66 -13.55
C ASP A 208 -0.56 10.05 -14.19
N PRO A 209 -0.80 11.33 -14.51
CA PRO A 209 -2.02 11.76 -15.19
C PRO A 209 -2.25 11.12 -16.58
N ALA A 210 -1.20 10.70 -17.28
CA ALA A 210 -1.30 10.00 -18.57
C ALA A 210 -1.64 8.50 -18.42
N ASP A 211 -1.45 7.94 -17.23
CA ASP A 211 -1.71 6.53 -16.95
C ASP A 211 -3.17 6.27 -16.54
N ALA A 212 -3.64 5.05 -16.80
CA ALA A 212 -4.90 4.59 -16.24
C ALA A 212 -4.73 4.15 -14.78
N TYR A 213 -5.78 4.35 -13.97
CA TYR A 213 -5.86 3.73 -12.65
C TYR A 213 -5.61 2.22 -12.71
N PHE A 214 -5.03 1.68 -11.64
CA PHE A 214 -4.95 0.25 -11.40
C PHE A 214 -5.30 -0.08 -9.96
N LYS A 215 -5.70 -1.33 -9.72
CA LYS A 215 -6.05 -1.82 -8.39
C LYS A 215 -4.77 -2.06 -7.59
N LEU A 216 -4.54 -1.28 -6.54
CA LEU A 216 -3.40 -1.45 -5.65
C LEU A 216 -3.69 -2.53 -4.59
N VAL A 217 -4.87 -2.45 -3.97
CA VAL A 217 -5.31 -3.40 -2.93
C VAL A 217 -6.66 -3.98 -3.33
N LYS A 218 -6.82 -5.30 -3.20
CA LYS A 218 -8.12 -5.98 -3.42
C LYS A 218 -9.17 -5.51 -2.40
N GLU A 219 -10.43 -5.89 -2.63
CA GLU A 219 -11.49 -5.66 -1.64
C GLU A 219 -11.09 -6.34 -0.32
N ARG A 220 -10.96 -5.55 0.75
CA ARG A 220 -10.63 -6.03 2.10
C ARG A 220 -11.71 -5.58 3.06
N LYS A 221 -11.96 -6.44 4.06
CA LYS A 221 -12.77 -6.10 5.22
C LYS A 221 -11.86 -5.39 6.23
N PHE A 222 -12.37 -4.37 6.89
CA PHE A 222 -11.72 -3.76 8.04
C PHE A 222 -12.75 -3.53 9.14
N ASP A 223 -12.30 -3.72 10.37
CA ASP A 223 -13.14 -3.71 11.55
C ASP A 223 -13.07 -2.33 12.19
N MET A 224 -14.18 -1.60 12.18
CA MET A 224 -14.22 -0.26 12.80
C MET A 224 -14.16 -0.30 14.32
N ALA A 225 -14.57 -1.41 14.93
CA ALA A 225 -14.62 -1.56 16.38
C ALA A 225 -13.27 -1.90 17.02
N GLY A 226 -12.27 -2.33 16.23
CA GLY A 226 -10.98 -2.80 16.74
C GLY A 226 -9.97 -1.69 17.05
N ASP A 227 -10.10 -0.53 16.43
CA ASP A 227 -9.06 0.53 16.44
C ASP A 227 -9.24 1.60 17.52
N THR A 228 -10.39 1.64 18.18
CA THR A 228 -10.69 2.60 19.25
C THR A 228 -11.49 1.92 20.33
N ILE A 229 -10.90 1.84 21.53
CA ILE A 229 -11.64 1.50 22.75
C ILE A 229 -12.73 2.56 22.93
N GLY A 230 -13.94 2.28 22.44
CA GLY A 230 -15.19 2.89 22.90
C GLY A 230 -15.84 4.01 22.06
N GLN A 231 -15.30 4.47 20.94
CA GLN A 231 -15.97 5.51 20.14
C GLN A 231 -15.88 5.25 18.63
N ILE A 232 -17.00 4.78 18.05
CA ILE A 232 -17.16 4.71 16.59
C ILE A 232 -17.46 6.11 16.10
N LYS A 233 -16.59 6.67 15.26
CA LYS A 233 -16.78 8.00 14.67
C LYS A 233 -17.99 7.98 13.73
N THR A 234 -19.05 8.69 14.07
CA THR A 234 -20.15 8.99 13.16
C THR A 234 -19.79 10.18 12.29
N CYS A 235 -20.22 10.18 11.03
CA CYS A 235 -20.00 11.32 10.13
C CYS A 235 -20.70 12.56 10.69
N ALA A 236 -20.09 13.73 10.52
CA ALA A 236 -20.80 14.98 10.78
C ALA A 236 -22.04 15.05 9.87
N GLY A 237 -23.17 15.49 10.41
CA GLY A 237 -24.34 15.78 9.58
C GLY A 237 -24.03 16.99 8.70
N ASP A 238 -24.38 16.88 7.42
CA ASP A 238 -24.40 18.02 6.51
C ASP A 238 -25.53 19.00 6.90
#